data_AF-A0A8S9I9H9-F1
#
_entry.id   AF-A0A8S9I9H9-F1
#
_cell.length_a   1.000
_cell.length_b   1.000
_cell.length_c   1.000
_cell.angle_alpha   90.00
_cell.angle_beta   90.00
_cell.angle_gamma   90.00
#
_symmetry.space_group_name_H-M   'P 1'
#
loop_
_entity.id
_entity.type
_entity.pdbx_description
1 polymer ?
#
loop_
_entity_poly.entity_id
_entity_poly.type
_entity_poly.pdbx_seq_one_letter_code
_entity_poly.pdbx_strand_id
1 'polypeptide(L)' 'MSGSGAQLHNVFVYGSFQEPEVVKVMLDRTPEIISVTLPGFKRFRLKGRLYPCVIPSEDGEVHGKV' A
#
# COMPACT_ATOMS: atom_id res chain seq x y z
N MET A 1 32.93 10.43 0.47
CA MET A 1 32.08 9.24 0.22
C MET A 1 30.64 9.66 0.42
N SER A 2 29.95 10.08 -0.64
CA SER A 2 28.51 10.36 -0.56
C SER A 2 27.78 9.03 -0.48
N GLY A 3 27.65 8.49 0.72
CA GLY A 3 26.64 7.47 0.97
C GLY A 3 25.30 8.12 0.66
N SER A 4 24.62 7.68 -0.39
CA SER A 4 23.22 8.02 -0.59
C SER A 4 22.48 7.50 0.63
N GLY A 5 22.17 8.36 1.60
CA GLY A 5 21.21 8.03 2.64
C GLY A 5 19.96 7.53 1.94
N ALA A 6 19.56 6.29 2.20
CA ALA A 6 18.44 5.69 1.50
C ALA A 6 17.22 6.60 1.67
N GLN A 7 16.71 7.13 0.56
CA GLN A 7 15.56 8.00 0.59
C GLN A 7 14.37 7.20 1.12
N LEU A 8 13.73 7.69 2.18
CA LEU A 8 12.56 7.04 2.75
C LEU A 8 11.34 7.35 1.87
N HIS A 9 10.57 6.32 1.54
CA HIS A 9 9.36 6.43 0.73
C HIS A 9 8.16 5.96 1.54
N ASN A 10 7.07 6.72 1.45
CA ASN A 10 5.76 6.34 1.97
C ASN A 10 4.95 5.76 0.82
N VAL A 11 4.36 4.57 1.00
CA VAL A 11 3.67 3.84 -0.06
C VAL A 11 2.30 3.41 0.42
N PHE A 12 1.25 3.90 -0.23
CA PHE A 12 -0.10 3.45 0.06
C PHE A 12 -0.30 1.98 -0.34
N VAL A 13 -0.78 1.17 0.60
CA VAL A 13 -1.03 -0.26 0.46
C VAL A 13 -2.49 -0.59 0.75
N TYR A 14 -3.07 -1.47 -0.06
CA TYR A 14 -4.52 -1.82 -0.04
C TYR A 14 -4.78 -3.33 -0.06
N GLY A 15 -3.72 -4.14 0.07
CA GLY A 15 -3.74 -5.61 0.02
C GLY A 15 -2.85 -6.22 1.10
N SER A 16 -2.13 -7.29 0.76
CA SER A 16 -1.34 -8.09 1.71
C SER A 16 -0.31 -7.30 2.51
N PHE A 17 0.26 -6.25 1.95
CA PHE A 17 1.25 -5.40 2.64
C PHE A 17 0.64 -4.50 3.73
N GLN A 18 -0.68 -4.54 3.94
CA GLN A 18 -1.28 -3.94 5.14
C GLN A 18 -0.98 -4.72 6.42
N GLU A 19 -0.54 -5.99 6.31
CA GLU A 19 -0.19 -6.80 7.47
C GLU A 19 1.29 -6.65 7.84
N PRO A 20 1.62 -6.17 9.06
CA PRO A 20 2.99 -5.90 9.47
C PRO A 20 3.91 -7.12 9.38
N GLU A 21 3.38 -8.33 9.63
CA GLU A 21 4.15 -9.57 9.55
C GLU A 21 4.59 -9.89 8.11
N VAL A 22 3.70 -9.64 7.14
CA VAL A 22 4.04 -9.81 5.71
C VAL A 22 5.12 -8.80 5.31
N VAL A 23 4.99 -7.54 5.75
CA VAL A 23 5.98 -6.50 5.46
C VAL A 23 7.33 -6.83 6.08
N LYS A 24 7.35 -7.33 7.33
CA LYS A 24 8.57 -7.76 8.02
C LYS A 24 9.29 -8.86 7.26
N VAL A 25 8.57 -9.87 6.79
CA VAL A 25 9.16 -10.97 6.00
C VAL A 25 9.66 -10.48 4.65
N MET A 26 8.95 -9.55 4.00
CA MET A 26 9.28 -9.08 2.65
C MET A 26 10.43 -8.05 2.63
N LEU A 27 10.52 -7.19 3.65
CA LEU A 27 11.45 -6.05 3.68
C LEU A 27 12.52 -6.14 4.77
N ASP A 28 12.51 -7.20 5.59
CA ASP A 28 13.36 -7.37 6.78
C ASP A 28 13.22 -6.24 7.82
N ARG A 29 12.13 -5.48 7.74
CA ARG A 29 11.77 -4.41 8.67
C ARG A 29 10.27 -4.15 8.63
N THR A 30 9.78 -3.49 9.66
CA THR A 30 8.39 -3.00 9.70
C THR A 30 8.45 -1.47 9.82
N PRO A 31 8.19 -0.73 8.74
CA PRO A 31 8.03 0.71 8.80
C PRO A 31 6.86 1.09 9.73
N GLU A 32 6.77 2.37 10.10
CA GLU A 32 5.53 2.89 10.69
C GLU A 32 4.38 2.70 9.70
N ILE A 33 3.24 2.21 10.17
CA ILE A 33 2.07 1.92 9.35
C ILE A 33 0.88 2.71 9.89
N ILE A 34 0.26 3.53 9.03
CA ILE A 34 -0.84 4.41 9.43
C ILE A 34 -2.06 4.16 8.56
N SER A 35 -3.25 3.99 9.17
CA SER A 35 -4.51 3.86 8.44
C SER A 35 -4.88 5.17 7.74
N VAL A 36 -5.15 5.11 6.44
CA VAL A 36 -5.49 6.28 5.62
C VAL A 36 -6.57 5.96 4.59
N THR A 37 -7.23 7.00 4.09
CA THR A 37 -8.17 6.90 2.96
C THR A 37 -7.55 7.59 1.75
N LEU A 38 -7.49 6.88 0.62
CA LEU A 38 -7.05 7.40 -0.68
C LEU A 38 -8.26 7.83 -1.51
N PRO A 39 -8.55 9.14 -1.62
CA PRO A 39 -9.65 9.65 -2.44
C PRO A 39 -9.30 9.65 -3.94
N GLY A 40 -10.31 9.63 -4.81
CA GLY A 40 -10.15 9.63 -6.26
C GLY A 40 -9.79 8.26 -6.85
N PHE A 41 -9.91 7.20 -6.06
CA PHE A 41 -9.58 5.83 -6.46
C PHE A 41 -10.65 4.87 -5.96
N LYS A 42 -10.82 3.75 -6.67
CA LYS A 42 -11.75 2.70 -6.25
C LYS A 42 -11.10 1.33 -6.35
N ARG A 43 -11.34 0.50 -5.35
CA ARG A 43 -10.86 -0.87 -5.28
C ARG A 43 -11.83 -1.80 -6.01
N PHE A 44 -11.32 -2.61 -6.92
CA PHE A 44 -12.10 -3.57 -7.70
C PHE A 44 -11.65 -5.00 -7.46
N ARG A 45 -12.62 -5.92 -7.40
CA ARG A 45 -12.36 -7.35 -7.46
C ARG A 45 -12.11 -7.75 -8.91
N LEU A 46 -10.96 -8.36 -9.16
CA LEU A 46 -10.61 -8.91 -10.47
C LEU A 46 -11.17 -10.33 -10.61
N LYS A 47 -11.97 -10.58 -11.65
CA LYS A 47 -12.54 -11.92 -11.92
C LYS A 47 -11.40 -12.92 -12.19
N GLY A 48 -11.43 -14.06 -11.51
CA GLY A 48 -10.41 -15.11 -11.67
C GLY A 48 -9.05 -14.77 -11.04
N ARG A 49 -8.93 -13.70 -10.27
CA ARG A 49 -7.73 -13.35 -9.51
C ARG A 49 -8.04 -13.30 -8.02
N LEU A 50 -7.07 -13.71 -7.22
CA LEU A 50 -7.16 -13.64 -5.77
C LEU A 50 -7.11 -12.19 -5.26
N TYR A 51 -6.26 -11.37 -5.89
CA TYR A 51 -5.97 -10.01 -5.44
C TYR A 51 -6.84 -8.96 -6.14
N PRO A 52 -7.26 -7.91 -5.42
CA PRO A 52 -7.94 -6.76 -6.00
C PRO A 52 -6.96 -5.84 -6.74
N CYS A 53 -7.49 -4.92 -7.54
CA CYS A 53 -6.74 -3.77 -8.05
C CYS A 53 -7.37 -2.46 -7.58
N VAL A 54 -6.61 -1.37 -7.71
CA VAL A 54 -7.07 0.00 -7.46
C VAL A 54 -6.87 0.79 -8.75
N ILE A 55 -7.91 1.50 -9.20
CA ILE A 55 -7.88 2.36 -10.38
C ILE A 55 -8.50 3.73 -10.07
N PRO A 56 -8.17 4.79 -10.82
CA PRO A 56 -8.80 6.10 -10.65
C PRO A 56 -10.33 6.03 -10.79
N SER A 57 -11.03 6.77 -9.93
CA SER A 57 -12.48 6.89 -9.91
C SER A 57 -12.82 8.18 -9.16
N GLU A 58 -13.40 9.16 -9.85
CA GLU A 58 -13.61 10.52 -9.30
C GLU A 58 -14.37 10.51 -7.96
N ASP A 59 -15.46 9.76 -7.87
CA ASP A 59 -16.27 9.63 -6.65
C ASP A 59 -15.82 8.47 -5.73
N GLY A 60 -14.65 7.89 -6.01
CA GLY A 60 -14.15 6.71 -5.31
C GLY A 60 -13.27 7.06 -4.12
N GLU A 61 -13.28 6.18 -3.12
CA GLU A 61 -12.23 6.13 -2.11
C GLU A 61 -11.77 4.70 -1.82
N VAL A 62 -10.53 4.56 -1.35
CA VAL A 62 -9.96 3.30 -0.89
C VAL A 62 -9.38 3.47 0.50
N HIS A 63 -9.92 2.74 1.48
CA HIS A 63 -9.28 2.61 2.79
C HIS A 63 -8.11 1.63 2.71
N GLY A 64 -6.97 2.04 3.26
CA GLY A 64 -5.76 1.25 3.29
C GLY A 64 -4.81 1.76 4.37
N LYS A 65 -3.52 1.53 4.17
CA LYS A 65 -2.47 2.02 5.05
C LYS A 65 -1.35 2.66 4.23
N VAL A 66 -0.51 3.48 4.86
CA VAL A 66 0.76 3.99 4.30
C VAL A 66 1.92 3.52 5.16
#